data_AF-A0A2S4RRC5-F1
#
_entry.id   AF-A0A2S4RRC5-F1
#
_cell.length_a   1.000
_cell.length_b   1.000
_cell.length_c   1.000
_cell.angle_alpha   90.00
_cell.angle_beta   90.00
_cell.angle_gamma   90.00
#
_symmetry.space_group_name_H-M   'P 1'
#
loop_
_entity.id
_entity.type
_entity.pdbx_description
1 polymer ?
#
loop_
_entity_poly.entity_id
_entity_poly.type
_entity_poly.pdbx_seq_one_letter_code
_entity_poly.pdbx_strand_id
1 'polypeptide(L)'
;MTNNTPEEMDGIDVQKYNLLDKRFDRFFATAFYSQIIGAILYEFCKLIFLKLIAIPLFLVAIVSIFHVFYLNSYLEPIRWKLHNTSKGEVLASKFSNLEFYLITIGLIIYDIAAMFQMII
;
A
#
# COMPACT_ATOMS: atom_id res chain seq x y z
N MET A 1 -24.41 28.43 -12.47
CA MET A 1 -24.66 27.05 -12.01
C MET A 1 -23.70 26.15 -12.76
N THR A 2 -22.66 25.66 -12.10
CA THR A 2 -21.74 24.66 -12.66
C THR A 2 -22.44 23.30 -12.63
N ASN A 3 -22.59 22.66 -13.79
CA ASN A 3 -23.15 21.32 -13.91
C ASN A 3 -22.23 20.33 -13.19
N ASN A 4 -22.66 19.87 -12.02
CA ASN A 4 -21.99 18.80 -11.26
C ASN A 4 -22.45 17.41 -11.74
N THR A 5 -22.46 17.18 -13.05
CA THR A 5 -22.61 15.81 -13.55
C THR A 5 -21.30 15.09 -13.20
N PRO A 6 -21.32 13.94 -12.50
CA PRO A 6 -20.14 13.11 -12.36
C PRO A 6 -19.59 12.85 -13.77
N GLU A 7 -18.33 13.21 -14.00
CA GLU A 7 -17.68 12.89 -15.27
C GLU A 7 -17.54 11.36 -15.32
N GLU A 8 -18.49 10.68 -15.96
CA GLU A 8 -18.34 9.29 -16.34
C GLU A 8 -17.48 9.23 -17.60
N MET A 9 -16.31 8.59 -17.52
CA MET A 9 -15.47 8.26 -18.67
C MET A 9 -15.50 6.74 -18.86
N ASP A 10 -15.95 6.27 -20.04
CA ASP A 10 -16.05 4.84 -20.35
C ASP A 10 -16.78 3.99 -19.30
N GLY A 11 -17.84 4.53 -18.70
CA GLY A 11 -18.64 3.88 -17.65
C GLY A 11 -17.95 3.81 -16.29
N ILE A 12 -16.86 4.58 -16.09
CA ILE A 12 -16.14 4.70 -14.84
C ILE A 12 -16.52 6.02 -14.17
N ASP A 13 -16.98 5.95 -12.92
CA ASP A 13 -17.12 7.12 -12.05
C ASP A 13 -15.74 7.66 -11.67
N VAL A 14 -15.31 8.73 -12.36
CA VAL A 14 -13.99 9.35 -12.19
C VAL A 14 -13.80 9.92 -10.78
N GLN A 15 -14.87 10.40 -10.13
CA GLN A 15 -14.79 10.91 -8.76
C GLN A 15 -14.50 9.79 -7.77
N LYS A 16 -15.21 8.67 -7.90
CA LYS A 16 -14.98 7.48 -7.07
C LYS A 16 -13.59 6.89 -7.31
N TYR A 17 -13.15 6.83 -8.56
CA TYR A 17 -11.79 6.42 -8.91
C TYR A 17 -10.74 7.30 -8.21
N ASN A 18 -10.81 8.62 -8.38
CA ASN A 18 -9.87 9.57 -7.78
C ASN A 18 -9.85 9.49 -6.24
N LEU A 19 -10.99 9.22 -5.61
CA LEU A 19 -11.08 9.02 -4.17
C LEU A 19 -10.33 7.76 -3.72
N LEU A 20 -10.54 6.64 -4.42
CA LEU A 20 -9.88 5.36 -4.13
C LEU A 20 -8.38 5.43 -4.41
N ASP A 21 -7.98 6.12 -5.47
CA ASP A 21 -6.59 6.37 -5.83
C ASP A 21 -5.85 7.18 -4.74
N LYS A 22 -6.47 8.26 -4.25
CA LYS A 22 -5.95 9.00 -3.09
C LYS A 22 -5.87 8.17 -1.81
N ARG A 23 -6.77 7.19 -1.63
CA ARG A 23 -6.71 6.27 -0.47
C ARG A 23 -5.54 5.31 -0.62
N PHE A 24 -5.29 4.80 -1.82
CA PHE A 24 -4.15 3.97 -2.13
C PHE A 24 -2.85 4.66 -1.72
N ASP A 25 -2.65 5.92 -2.14
CA ASP A 25 -1.44 6.69 -1.79
C ASP A 25 -1.27 6.86 -0.28
N ARG A 26 -2.36 7.13 0.44
CA ARG A 26 -2.33 7.27 1.90
C ARG A 26 -1.95 5.97 2.58
N PHE A 27 -2.52 4.85 2.18
CA PHE A 27 -2.17 3.55 2.74
C PHE A 27 -0.74 3.16 2.39
N PHE A 28 -0.28 3.45 1.18
CA PHE A 28 1.10 3.21 0.77
C PHE A 28 2.09 4.02 1.61
N ALA A 29 1.84 5.32 1.77
CA ALA A 29 2.66 6.17 2.62
C ALA A 29 2.62 5.72 4.09
N THR A 30 1.45 5.35 4.60
CA THR A 30 1.28 4.87 5.99
C THR A 30 2.08 3.58 6.21
N ALA A 31 2.02 2.65 5.25
CA ALA A 31 2.80 1.42 5.29
C ALA A 31 4.30 1.72 5.34
N PHE A 32 4.79 2.55 4.41
CA PHE A 32 6.20 2.89 4.30
C PHE A 32 6.74 3.61 5.54
N TYR A 33 6.05 4.63 6.02
CA TYR A 33 6.51 5.38 7.19
C TYR A 33 6.43 4.54 8.47
N SER A 34 5.37 3.75 8.65
CA SER A 34 5.24 2.88 9.83
C SER A 34 6.33 1.80 9.83
N GLN A 35 6.67 1.26 8.65
CA GLN A 35 7.78 0.33 8.47
C GLN A 35 9.11 0.93 8.93
N ILE A 36 9.46 2.09 8.39
CA ILE A 36 10.74 2.75 8.68
C ILE A 36 10.84 3.12 10.15
N ILE A 37 9.79 3.76 10.70
CA ILE A 37 9.79 4.16 12.10
C ILE A 37 9.85 2.93 13.00
N GLY A 38 9.06 1.89 12.69
CA GLY A 38 9.08 0.61 13.42
C GLY A 38 10.47 -0.04 13.43
N ALA A 39 11.13 -0.10 12.27
CA ALA A 39 12.48 -0.66 12.13
C ALA A 39 13.54 0.15 12.90
N ILE A 40 13.50 1.48 12.82
CA ILE A 40 14.42 2.35 13.59
C ILE A 40 14.23 2.14 15.09
N LEU A 41 12.99 2.09 15.56
CA LEU A 41 12.68 1.84 16.96
C LEU A 41 13.12 0.44 17.40
N TYR A 42 12.99 -0.55 16.52
CA TYR A 42 13.44 -1.91 16.79
C TYR A 42 14.96 -2.00 16.96
N GLU A 43 15.71 -1.41 16.03
CA GLU A 43 17.16 -1.58 15.97
C GLU A 43 17.93 -0.70 16.96
N PHE A 44 17.46 0.52 17.21
CA PHE A 44 18.22 1.52 17.97
C PHE A 44 17.75 1.73 19.40
N CYS A 45 16.58 1.24 19.80
CA CYS A 45 16.07 1.48 21.14
C CYS A 45 16.16 0.25 22.04
N LYS A 46 17.19 0.23 22.91
CA LYS A 46 17.40 -0.81 23.94
C LYS A 46 16.33 -0.82 25.05
N LEU A 47 15.41 0.14 25.04
CA LEU A 47 14.39 0.32 26.06
C LEU A 47 13.14 -0.50 25.72
N ILE A 48 12.70 -1.33 26.68
CA ILE A 48 11.50 -2.18 26.57
C ILE A 48 10.26 -1.39 26.13
N PHE A 49 10.10 -0.15 26.61
CA PHE A 49 8.95 0.71 26.26
C PHE A 49 8.90 1.06 24.77
N LEU A 50 10.04 1.23 24.10
CA LEU A 50 10.08 1.56 22.67
C LEU A 50 9.81 0.34 21.79
N LYS A 51 10.16 -0.87 22.25
CA LYS A 51 9.71 -2.13 21.61
C LYS A 51 8.18 -2.25 21.64
N LEU A 52 7.55 -1.79 22.73
CA LEU A 52 6.10 -1.79 22.89
C LEU A 52 5.38 -0.81 21.93
N ILE A 53 6.08 0.21 21.41
CA ILE A 53 5.59 1.14 20.38
C ILE A 53 5.87 0.60 18.97
N ALA A 54 6.99 -0.10 18.77
CA ALA A 54 7.38 -0.65 17.48
C ALA A 54 6.43 -1.77 17.00
N ILE A 55 5.91 -2.61 17.90
CA ILE A 55 4.93 -3.66 17.56
C ILE A 55 3.65 -3.07 16.91
N PRO A 56 2.96 -2.07 17.51
CA PRO A 56 1.85 -1.38 16.86
C PRO A 56 2.20 -0.80 15.48
N LEU A 57 3.41 -0.26 15.30
CA LEU A 57 3.83 0.31 14.02
C LEU A 57 3.98 -0.76 12.94
N PHE A 58 4.57 -1.91 13.27
CA PHE A 58 4.64 -3.05 12.36
C PHE A 58 3.25 -3.61 12.03
N LEU A 59 2.33 -3.67 13.00
CA LEU A 59 0.94 -4.05 12.72
C LEU A 59 0.25 -3.06 11.78
N VAL A 60 0.44 -1.75 11.98
CA VAL A 60 -0.09 -0.71 11.08
C VAL A 60 0.51 -0.84 9.69
N ALA A 61 1.81 -1.15 9.58
CA ALA A 61 2.48 -1.38 8.29
C ALA A 61 1.83 -2.55 7.55
N ILE A 62 1.70 -3.72 8.19
CA ILE A 62 1.07 -4.92 7.63
C ILE A 62 -0.37 -4.65 7.18
N VAL A 63 -1.21 -4.06 8.04
CA VAL A 63 -2.62 -3.76 7.71
C VAL A 63 -2.72 -2.78 6.55
N SER A 64 -1.84 -1.76 6.51
CA SER A 64 -1.81 -0.79 5.43
C SER A 64 -1.38 -1.46 4.12
N ILE A 65 -0.38 -2.34 4.14
CA ILE A 65 0.04 -3.12 2.98
C ILE A 65 -1.14 -3.94 2.42
N PHE A 66 -1.92 -4.64 3.26
CA PHE A 66 -3.11 -5.36 2.80
C PHE A 66 -4.13 -4.46 2.09
N HIS A 67 -4.33 -3.23 2.58
CA HIS A 67 -5.18 -2.25 1.90
C HIS A 67 -4.60 -1.79 0.57
N VAL A 68 -3.28 -1.61 0.48
CA VAL A 68 -2.58 -1.30 -0.78
C VAL A 68 -2.81 -2.42 -1.80
N PHE A 69 -2.64 -3.69 -1.41
CA PHE A 69 -2.91 -4.84 -2.28
C PHE A 69 -4.34 -4.86 -2.81
N TYR A 70 -5.31 -4.69 -1.91
CA TYR A 70 -6.73 -4.68 -2.25
C TYR A 70 -7.05 -3.55 -3.24
N LEU A 71 -6.59 -2.33 -2.94
CA LEU A 71 -6.84 -1.17 -3.78
C LEU A 71 -6.09 -1.25 -5.12
N ASN A 72 -4.85 -1.74 -5.15
CA ASN A 72 -4.09 -1.92 -6.39
C ASN A 72 -4.80 -2.88 -7.34
N SER A 73 -5.25 -4.03 -6.81
CA SER A 73 -5.96 -5.05 -7.59
C SER A 73 -7.26 -4.53 -8.19
N TYR A 74 -7.91 -3.58 -7.52
CA TYR A 74 -9.12 -2.92 -8.01
C TYR A 74 -8.83 -1.78 -8.99
N LEU A 75 -7.85 -0.92 -8.69
CA LEU A 75 -7.54 0.29 -9.45
C LEU A 75 -6.76 0.01 -10.73
N GLU A 76 -5.87 -0.98 -10.74
CA GLU A 76 -5.03 -1.30 -11.89
C GLU A 76 -5.82 -1.57 -13.19
N PRO A 77 -6.85 -2.44 -13.22
CA PRO A 77 -7.65 -2.64 -14.43
C PRO A 77 -8.41 -1.38 -14.87
N ILE A 78 -8.75 -0.50 -13.92
CA ILE A 78 -9.40 0.79 -14.20
C ILE A 78 -8.39 1.78 -14.80
N ARG A 79 -7.16 1.84 -14.27
CA ARG A 79 -6.05 2.64 -14.81
C ARG A 79 -5.75 2.24 -16.25
N TRP A 80 -5.68 0.93 -16.56
CA TRP A 80 -5.43 0.46 -17.92
C TRP A 80 -6.49 0.94 -18.92
N LYS A 81 -7.77 0.96 -18.49
CA LYS A 81 -8.88 1.47 -19.32
C LYS A 81 -8.79 2.98 -19.51
N LEU A 82 -8.65 3.74 -18.42
CA LEU A 82 -8.57 5.20 -18.47
C LEU A 82 -7.39 5.72 -19.30
N HIS A 83 -6.26 5.01 -19.27
CA HIS A 83 -5.05 5.40 -20.01
C HIS A 83 -4.93 4.78 -21.40
N ASN A 84 -5.93 4.02 -21.88
CA ASN A 84 -5.86 3.29 -23.15
C ASN A 84 -4.54 2.49 -23.30
N THR A 85 -4.13 1.83 -22.21
CA THR A 85 -2.83 1.16 -22.11
C THR A 85 -2.74 -0.01 -23.11
N SER A 86 -1.62 -0.09 -23.83
CA SER A 86 -1.39 -1.14 -24.82
C SER A 86 -1.19 -2.52 -24.18
N LYS A 87 -1.36 -3.61 -24.95
CA LYS A 87 -1.15 -4.98 -24.45
C LYS A 87 0.26 -5.21 -23.90
N GLY A 88 1.28 -4.58 -24.49
CA GLY A 88 2.67 -4.66 -24.03
C GLY A 88 2.87 -3.96 -22.69
N GLU A 89 2.30 -2.78 -22.51
CA GLU A 89 2.34 -2.04 -21.26
C GLU A 89 1.55 -2.72 -20.14
N VAL A 90 0.41 -3.35 -20.46
CA VAL A 90 -0.33 -4.19 -19.49
C VAL A 90 0.53 -5.36 -19.00
N LEU A 91 1.30 -6.00 -19.88
CA LEU A 91 2.21 -7.07 -19.49
C LEU A 91 3.34 -6.55 -18.60
N ALA A 92 3.94 -5.41 -18.94
CA ALA A 92 4.97 -4.76 -18.13
C ALA A 92 4.43 -4.36 -16.74
N SER A 93 3.21 -3.82 -16.67
CA SER A 93 2.51 -3.48 -15.41
C SER A 93 2.35 -4.72 -14.51
N LYS A 94 1.97 -5.87 -15.08
CA LYS A 94 1.85 -7.12 -14.33
C LYS A 94 3.19 -7.60 -13.77
N PHE A 95 4.28 -7.50 -14.53
CA PHE A 95 5.62 -7.82 -14.04
C PHE A 95 6.06 -6.88 -12.92
N SER A 96 5.87 -5.57 -13.09
CA SER A 96 6.17 -4.58 -12.04
C SER A 96 5.35 -4.85 -10.77
N ASN A 97 4.08 -5.24 -10.92
CA ASN A 97 3.26 -5.60 -9.77
C ASN A 97 3.71 -6.89 -9.08
N LEU A 98 4.22 -7.87 -9.83
CA LEU A 98 4.81 -9.07 -9.22
C LEU A 98 6.03 -8.71 -8.36
N GLU A 99 6.93 -7.86 -8.86
CA GLU A 99 8.07 -7.38 -8.08
C GLU A 99 7.62 -6.63 -6.82
N PHE A 100 6.65 -5.73 -6.98
CA PHE A 100 6.03 -5.01 -5.87
C PHE A 100 5.47 -5.96 -4.81
N TYR A 101 4.76 -7.02 -5.23
CA TYR A 101 4.18 -8.03 -4.36
C TYR A 101 5.23 -8.87 -3.63
N LEU A 102 6.32 -9.24 -4.30
CA LEU A 102 7.44 -9.95 -3.67
C LEU A 102 8.11 -9.10 -2.59
N ILE A 103 8.36 -7.81 -2.89
CA ILE A 103 8.97 -6.88 -1.93
C ILE A 103 8.06 -6.71 -0.71
N THR A 104 6.75 -6.50 -0.92
CA THR A 104 5.81 -6.32 0.20
C THR A 104 5.64 -7.59 1.04
N ILE A 105 5.66 -8.78 0.45
CA ILE A 105 5.69 -10.05 1.21
C ILE A 105 6.96 -10.13 2.06
N GLY A 106 8.11 -9.77 1.50
CA GLY A 106 9.37 -9.72 2.25
C GLY A 106 9.31 -8.79 3.46
N LEU A 107 8.69 -7.62 3.30
CA LEU A 107 8.49 -6.66 4.40
C LEU A 107 7.54 -7.20 5.48
N ILE A 108 6.43 -7.85 5.10
CA ILE A 108 5.52 -8.49 6.08
C ILE A 108 6.25 -9.57 6.88
N ILE A 109 7.05 -10.41 6.22
CA ILE A 109 7.82 -11.46 6.90
C ILE A 109 8.82 -10.83 7.87
N TYR A 110 9.51 -9.76 7.46
CA TYR A 110 10.42 -9.02 8.33
C TYR A 110 9.68 -8.46 9.56
N ASP A 111 8.52 -7.83 9.39
CA ASP A 111 7.73 -7.26 10.48
C ASP A 111 7.32 -8.32 11.49
N ILE A 112 6.82 -9.45 11.00
CA ILE A 112 6.43 -10.58 11.84
C ILE A 112 7.64 -11.08 12.63
N ALA A 113 8.78 -11.29 11.97
CA ALA A 113 10.00 -11.77 12.62
C ALA A 113 10.50 -10.77 13.69
N ALA A 114 10.51 -9.47 13.38
CA ALA A 114 10.91 -8.42 14.30
C ALA A 114 9.99 -8.37 15.53
N MET A 115 8.67 -8.45 15.33
CA MET A 115 7.70 -8.50 16.43
C MET A 115 7.92 -9.73 17.34
N PHE A 116 8.17 -10.91 16.77
CA PHE A 116 8.47 -12.11 17.56
C PHE A 116 9.75 -11.95 18.39
N GLN A 117 10.81 -11.38 17.80
CA GLN A 117 12.08 -11.10 18.49
C GLN A 117 11.96 -10.02 19.58
N MET A 118 10.90 -9.21 19.58
CA MET A 118 10.64 -8.26 20.66
C MET A 118 9.89 -8.89 21.84
N ILE A 119 9.07 -9.92 21.57
CA ILE A 119 8.23 -10.60 22.57
C ILE A 119 9.02 -11.68 23.31
N ILE A 120 9.87 -12.42 22.59
CA ILE A 120 10.72 -13.51 23.12
C ILE A 120 12.04 -12.93 23.64
#